data_AF-A0ABC8SIC5-F1
#
_entry.id   AF-A0ABC8SIC5-F1
#
_cell.length_a   1.000
_cell.length_b   1.000
_cell.length_c   1.000
_cell.angle_alpha   90.00
_cell.angle_beta   90.00
_cell.angle_gamma   90.00
#
_symmetry.space_group_name_H-M   'P 1'
#
loop_
_entity.id
_entity.type
_entity.pdbx_description
1 polymer ?
#
loop_
_entity_poly.entity_id
_entity_poly.type
_entity_poly.pdbx_seq_one_letter_code
_entity_poly.pdbx_strand_id
1 'polypeptide(L)'
;MKLTPREVEKLMLHNAGFLAQKRLARGQRLNHPEAVALIATQVEGTFPDGTKLITIHDPIASENGNLELALYGSFLPVPSLDKFPIVEDDQIPGELSCKGGCIMLNCGRKAVILKVTNTGDRPIQVGSHYPFIEVNPYLVFDRRKAYGMRLNIPAGTAIRFEVGPFDLIEIKFAVYLRTFGYVSGEYVVRFYKNEPGDTKSVTLVKIGGRQVIRGGSSIADGPFDHGNIRILMEAVQARGFGHSEETSASEGAIQEGSAFTNSISREAYANMYGPTTGDKVRLGDTDLFAEIERDFAVYGDECIFGGGKVLRDGMGQACGCLPAYCLDTVITNAVIIDYTGIFKADIGIRGGLIVFLGKAGNPDIMDGVSHDKIIGVSSVSFPGNSGGVVINHWADTLGFLFFK
;
A
#
# COMPACT_ATOMS: atom_id res chain seq x y z
N MET A 1 27.61 26.33 -23.44
CA MET A 1 26.83 26.12 -22.20
C MET A 1 27.17 24.72 -21.72
N LYS A 2 27.66 24.52 -20.49
CA LYS A 2 28.03 23.20 -19.97
C LYS A 2 26.76 22.46 -19.50
N LEU A 3 25.86 22.15 -20.44
CA LEU A 3 24.55 21.60 -20.13
C LEU A 3 24.67 20.17 -19.60
N THR A 4 24.02 19.91 -18.48
CA THR A 4 23.82 18.58 -17.91
C THR A 4 22.70 17.84 -18.66
N PRO A 5 22.65 16.48 -18.59
CA PRO A 5 21.56 15.73 -19.21
C PRO A 5 20.16 16.20 -18.79
N ARG A 6 19.98 16.50 -17.49
CA ARG A 6 18.72 17.05 -16.95
C ARG A 6 18.33 18.38 -17.60
N GLU A 7 19.28 19.27 -17.84
CA GLU A 7 19.00 20.57 -18.48
C GLU A 7 18.63 20.41 -19.96
N VAL A 8 19.23 19.45 -20.66
CA VAL A 8 18.86 19.10 -22.04
C VAL A 8 17.43 18.54 -22.08
N GLU A 9 17.08 17.64 -21.17
CA GLU A 9 15.72 17.08 -21.06
C GLU A 9 14.68 18.16 -20.72
N LYS A 10 14.99 19.06 -19.78
CA LYS A 10 14.09 20.18 -19.44
C LYS A 10 13.90 21.14 -20.61
N LEU A 11 14.92 21.36 -21.44
CA LEU A 11 14.78 22.14 -22.66
C LEU A 11 13.86 21.44 -23.67
N MET A 12 13.95 20.12 -23.83
CA MET A 12 13.02 19.36 -24.68
C MET A 12 11.57 19.44 -24.16
N LEU A 13 11.38 19.32 -22.86
CA LEU A 13 10.07 19.48 -22.22
C LEU A 13 9.50 20.89 -22.46
N HIS A 14 10.33 21.93 -22.29
CA HIS A 14 9.93 23.32 -22.57
C HIS A 14 9.49 23.50 -24.02
N ASN A 15 10.20 22.89 -24.99
CA ASN A 15 9.79 22.93 -26.40
C ASN A 15 8.43 22.28 -26.65
N ALA A 16 8.16 21.15 -25.98
CA ALA A 16 6.85 20.49 -26.05
C ALA A 16 5.75 21.35 -25.42
N GLY A 17 6.00 21.96 -24.25
CA GLY A 17 5.07 22.88 -23.61
C GLY A 17 4.81 24.14 -24.45
N PHE A 18 5.83 24.71 -25.07
CA PHE A 18 5.68 25.86 -25.96
C PHE A 18 4.89 25.50 -27.23
N LEU A 19 5.04 24.28 -27.77
CA LEU A 19 4.17 23.78 -28.83
C LEU A 19 2.71 23.69 -28.36
N ALA A 20 2.46 23.17 -27.15
CA ALA A 20 1.12 23.12 -26.56
C ALA A 20 0.53 24.53 -26.36
N GLN A 21 1.33 25.51 -25.89
CA GLN A 21 0.91 26.91 -25.80
C GLN A 21 0.51 27.50 -27.15
N LYS A 22 1.26 27.22 -28.23
CA LYS A 22 0.89 27.64 -29.60
C LYS A 22 -0.42 27.00 -30.08
N ARG A 23 -0.67 25.74 -29.73
CA ARG A 23 -1.93 25.05 -30.03
C ARG A 23 -3.10 25.69 -29.26
N LEU A 24 -2.92 25.89 -27.96
CA LEU A 24 -3.89 26.54 -27.08
C LEU A 24 -4.23 27.96 -27.56
N ALA A 25 -3.23 28.78 -27.91
CA ALA A 25 -3.41 30.15 -28.39
C ALA A 25 -4.22 30.24 -29.71
N ARG A 26 -4.29 29.15 -30.48
CA ARG A 26 -5.12 29.03 -31.70
C ARG A 26 -6.52 28.47 -31.43
N GLY A 27 -6.88 28.19 -30.17
CA GLY A 27 -8.18 27.63 -29.80
C GLY A 27 -8.25 26.10 -29.85
N GLN A 28 -7.12 25.39 -29.92
CA GLN A 28 -7.14 23.93 -29.89
C GLN A 28 -7.34 23.42 -28.46
N ARG A 29 -8.23 22.45 -28.29
CA ARG A 29 -8.32 21.66 -27.05
C ARG A 29 -7.16 20.69 -27.00
N LEU A 30 -6.40 20.75 -25.92
CA LEU A 30 -5.18 19.96 -25.76
C LEU A 30 -5.54 18.52 -25.38
N ASN A 31 -4.80 17.56 -25.94
CA ASN A 31 -4.85 16.17 -25.47
C ASN A 31 -4.00 15.97 -24.20
N HIS A 32 -4.00 14.76 -23.64
CA HIS A 32 -3.30 14.46 -22.39
C HIS A 32 -1.78 14.78 -22.43
N PRO A 33 -0.98 14.31 -23.40
CA PRO A 33 0.44 14.68 -23.49
C PRO A 33 0.69 16.20 -23.60
N GLU A 34 -0.12 16.92 -24.37
CA GLU A 34 0.00 18.37 -24.54
C GLU A 34 -0.30 19.13 -23.26
N ALA A 35 -1.37 18.73 -22.55
CA ALA A 35 -1.74 19.31 -21.27
C ALA A 35 -0.64 19.10 -20.23
N VAL A 36 -0.10 17.88 -20.13
CA VAL A 36 1.03 17.56 -19.24
C VAL A 36 2.26 18.40 -19.58
N ALA A 37 2.63 18.50 -20.87
CA ALA A 37 3.78 19.28 -21.29
C ALA A 37 3.62 20.78 -20.99
N LEU A 38 2.43 21.34 -21.22
CA LEU A 38 2.11 22.73 -20.89
C LEU A 38 2.24 22.97 -19.38
N ILE A 39 1.57 22.16 -18.57
CA ILE A 39 1.55 22.31 -17.11
C ILE A 39 2.97 22.16 -16.55
N ALA A 40 3.69 21.10 -16.94
CA ALA A 40 5.04 20.84 -16.45
C ALA A 40 6.01 21.98 -16.80
N THR A 41 5.87 22.56 -17.99
CA THR A 41 6.68 23.73 -18.41
C THR A 41 6.42 24.97 -17.54
N GLN A 42 5.23 25.10 -16.97
CA GLN A 42 4.88 26.23 -16.10
C GLN A 42 5.32 26.02 -14.64
N VAL A 43 5.45 24.79 -14.17
CA VAL A 43 5.72 24.50 -12.74
C VAL A 43 7.10 23.98 -12.42
N GLU A 44 7.80 23.37 -13.38
CA GLU A 44 9.10 22.81 -13.10
C GLU A 44 10.20 23.86 -13.21
N GLY A 45 10.97 24.02 -12.14
CA GLY A 45 12.08 24.95 -12.13
C GLY A 45 13.05 24.74 -10.97
N THR A 46 14.19 25.39 -11.06
CA THR A 46 15.09 25.60 -9.92
C THR A 46 14.67 26.90 -9.25
N PHE A 47 14.24 26.81 -8.00
CA PHE A 47 13.86 27.98 -7.19
C PHE A 47 15.11 28.68 -6.68
N PRO A 48 15.02 29.95 -6.21
CA PRO A 48 16.14 30.64 -5.58
C PRO A 48 16.79 29.86 -4.43
N ASP A 49 16.03 28.99 -3.78
CA ASP A 49 16.46 28.13 -2.68
C ASP A 49 16.72 26.66 -3.11
N GLY A 50 16.88 26.42 -4.41
CA GLY A 50 17.28 25.13 -4.99
C GLY A 50 16.16 24.35 -5.69
N THR A 51 16.45 23.10 -6.05
CA THR A 51 15.48 22.21 -6.73
C THR A 51 14.38 21.81 -5.74
N LYS A 52 13.11 21.95 -6.16
CA LYS A 52 11.93 21.49 -5.43
C LYS A 52 11.07 20.59 -6.31
N LEU A 53 10.32 19.68 -5.68
CA LEU A 53 9.27 18.91 -6.35
C LEU A 53 7.96 19.67 -6.17
N ILE A 54 7.27 19.94 -7.27
CA ILE A 54 5.91 20.47 -7.28
C ILE A 54 5.02 19.41 -7.89
N THR A 55 3.93 19.09 -7.20
CA THR A 55 2.88 18.20 -7.70
C THR A 55 1.57 18.97 -7.74
N ILE A 56 0.96 19.02 -8.92
CA ILE A 56 -0.40 19.57 -9.07
C ILE A 56 -1.36 18.40 -9.06
N HIS A 57 -2.24 18.37 -8.06
CA HIS A 57 -3.34 17.42 -7.98
C HIS A 57 -4.53 17.97 -8.76
N ASP A 58 -5.21 17.10 -9.50
CA ASP A 58 -6.42 17.41 -10.26
C ASP A 58 -6.31 18.70 -11.11
N PRO A 59 -5.34 18.78 -12.05
CA PRO A 59 -4.99 20.03 -12.73
C PRO A 59 -6.12 20.61 -13.60
N ILE A 60 -7.09 19.79 -14.00
CA ILE A 60 -8.28 20.18 -14.75
C ILE A 60 -9.47 20.20 -13.80
N ALA A 61 -9.61 21.29 -13.03
CA ALA A 61 -10.59 21.42 -11.94
C ALA A 61 -11.65 22.51 -12.17
N SER A 62 -11.57 23.25 -13.28
CA SER A 62 -12.54 24.29 -13.64
C SER A 62 -12.94 24.17 -15.10
N GLU A 63 -14.16 24.63 -15.42
CA GLU A 63 -14.69 24.65 -16.78
C GLU A 63 -13.78 25.48 -17.71
N ASN A 64 -13.32 26.62 -17.22
CA ASN A 64 -12.37 27.49 -17.91
C ASN A 64 -11.15 27.72 -17.02
N GLY A 65 -9.96 27.50 -17.56
CA GLY A 65 -8.70 27.83 -16.90
C GLY A 65 -8.30 29.29 -17.08
N ASN A 66 -7.32 29.76 -16.29
CA ASN A 66 -6.72 31.07 -16.51
C ASN A 66 -5.72 30.99 -17.69
N LEU A 67 -6.16 31.44 -18.87
CA LEU A 67 -5.37 31.38 -20.09
C LEU A 67 -4.16 32.33 -20.10
N GLU A 68 -4.18 33.41 -19.31
CA GLU A 68 -3.02 34.29 -19.14
C GLU A 68 -1.88 33.54 -18.44
N LEU A 69 -2.21 32.80 -17.38
CA LEU A 69 -1.24 31.96 -16.68
C LEU A 69 -0.78 30.77 -17.54
N ALA A 70 -1.68 30.13 -18.28
CA ALA A 70 -1.32 29.03 -19.17
C ALA A 70 -0.34 29.45 -20.29
N LEU A 71 -0.44 30.71 -20.74
CA LEU A 71 0.40 31.29 -21.78
C LEU A 71 1.54 32.16 -21.21
N TYR A 72 1.76 32.15 -19.90
CA TYR A 72 2.81 32.94 -19.26
C TYR A 72 4.19 32.61 -19.86
N GLY A 73 4.98 33.66 -20.07
CA GLY A 73 6.32 33.58 -20.66
C GLY A 73 6.38 33.26 -22.16
N SER A 74 5.24 32.94 -22.80
CA SER A 74 5.21 32.52 -24.22
C SER A 74 5.20 33.69 -25.21
N PHE A 75 4.80 34.88 -24.77
CA PHE A 75 4.53 36.07 -25.60
C PHE A 75 3.45 35.85 -26.67
N LEU A 76 2.62 34.80 -26.55
CA LEU A 76 1.50 34.54 -27.44
C LEU A 76 0.26 35.36 -27.02
N PRO A 77 -0.60 35.75 -27.98
CA PRO A 77 -1.86 36.40 -27.64
C PRO A 77 -2.79 35.42 -26.91
N VAL A 78 -3.46 35.90 -25.88
CA VAL A 78 -4.46 35.12 -25.14
C VAL A 78 -5.72 34.98 -26.00
N PRO A 79 -6.17 33.75 -26.34
CA PRO A 79 -7.37 33.55 -27.12
C PRO A 79 -8.62 33.83 -26.27
N SER A 80 -9.69 34.25 -26.93
CA SER A 80 -11.01 34.32 -26.32
C SER A 80 -11.61 32.91 -26.15
N LEU A 81 -12.46 32.73 -25.14
CA LEU A 81 -13.00 31.41 -24.76
C LEU A 81 -13.91 30.78 -25.82
N ASP A 82 -14.55 31.60 -26.66
CA ASP A 82 -15.40 31.16 -27.78
C ASP A 82 -14.63 30.40 -28.87
N LYS A 83 -13.29 30.47 -28.89
CA LYS A 83 -12.46 29.71 -29.82
C LYS A 83 -12.42 28.21 -29.51
N PHE A 84 -12.83 27.79 -28.31
CA PHE A 84 -12.78 26.40 -27.90
C PHE A 84 -14.14 25.73 -28.16
N PRO A 85 -14.21 24.71 -29.03
CA PRO A 85 -15.47 24.03 -29.32
C PRO A 85 -15.94 23.22 -28.11
N ILE A 86 -17.25 23.25 -27.85
CA ILE A 86 -17.90 22.36 -26.91
C ILE A 86 -17.84 20.94 -27.50
N VAL A 87 -17.34 20.00 -26.70
CA VAL A 87 -17.35 18.56 -27.04
C VAL A 87 -17.91 17.86 -25.82
N GLU A 88 -18.97 17.08 -26.06
CA GLU A 88 -19.49 16.10 -25.12
C GLU A 88 -18.77 14.78 -25.42
N ASP A 89 -17.90 14.37 -24.53
CA ASP A 89 -17.26 13.06 -24.55
C ASP A 89 -17.35 12.50 -23.13
N ASP A 90 -18.25 11.53 -22.97
CA ASP A 90 -18.50 10.86 -21.69
C ASP A 90 -17.65 9.58 -21.54
N GLN A 91 -16.81 9.25 -22.53
CA GLN A 91 -15.99 8.05 -22.45
C GLN A 91 -14.77 8.27 -21.56
N ILE A 92 -14.58 7.36 -20.60
CA ILE A 92 -13.41 7.37 -19.71
C ILE A 92 -12.44 6.29 -20.20
N PRO A 93 -11.25 6.66 -20.73
CA PRO A 93 -10.27 5.66 -21.13
C PRO A 93 -9.81 4.78 -19.96
N GLY A 94 -9.82 3.46 -20.15
CA GLY A 94 -9.44 2.52 -19.08
C GLY A 94 -10.47 2.36 -17.95
N GLU A 95 -11.70 2.83 -18.14
CA GLU A 95 -12.79 2.73 -17.16
C GLU A 95 -12.96 1.32 -16.60
N LEU A 96 -13.14 1.23 -15.28
CA LEU A 96 -13.47 0.01 -14.56
C LEU A 96 -14.98 -0.05 -14.29
N SER A 97 -15.64 -1.05 -14.86
CA SER A 97 -17.04 -1.36 -14.55
C SER A 97 -17.08 -2.54 -13.59
N CYS A 98 -17.16 -2.25 -12.29
CA CYS A 98 -17.22 -3.26 -11.24
C CYS A 98 -18.65 -3.81 -11.11
N LYS A 99 -18.79 -5.10 -10.80
CA LYS A 99 -20.08 -5.61 -10.33
C LYS A 99 -20.42 -4.96 -8.99
N GLY A 100 -21.71 -4.76 -8.70
CA GLY A 100 -22.13 -4.31 -7.38
C GLY A 100 -21.83 -5.33 -6.29
N GLY A 101 -21.71 -4.85 -5.04
CA GLY A 101 -21.56 -5.68 -3.85
C GLY A 101 -20.17 -5.64 -3.21
N CYS A 102 -19.99 -6.47 -2.19
CA CYS A 102 -18.77 -6.50 -1.38
C CYS A 102 -18.07 -7.86 -1.50
N ILE A 103 -16.74 -7.84 -1.41
CA ILE A 103 -15.88 -9.01 -1.34
C ILE A 103 -15.56 -9.27 0.13
N MET A 104 -15.88 -10.47 0.61
CA MET A 104 -15.51 -10.91 1.96
C MET A 104 -14.05 -11.37 1.98
N LEU A 105 -13.29 -10.85 2.94
CA LEU A 105 -11.87 -11.16 3.11
C LEU A 105 -11.67 -12.31 4.09
N ASN A 106 -10.64 -13.14 3.85
CA ASN A 106 -10.17 -14.18 4.75
C ASN A 106 -11.25 -15.20 5.20
N CYS A 107 -12.25 -15.43 4.34
CA CYS A 107 -13.39 -16.30 4.62
C CYS A 107 -12.96 -17.71 5.08
N GLY A 108 -13.68 -18.28 6.05
CA GLY A 108 -13.47 -19.63 6.57
C GLY A 108 -12.38 -19.75 7.63
N ARG A 109 -11.59 -18.69 7.89
CA ARG A 109 -10.53 -18.72 8.90
C ARG A 109 -11.06 -18.45 10.31
N LYS A 110 -10.37 -19.02 11.31
CA LYS A 110 -10.60 -18.71 12.73
C LYS A 110 -10.28 -17.25 13.01
N ALA A 111 -11.08 -16.61 13.84
CA ALA A 111 -10.93 -15.21 14.21
C ALA A 111 -11.15 -14.97 15.71
N VAL A 112 -10.55 -13.90 16.21
CA VAL A 112 -10.72 -13.40 17.59
C VAL A 112 -10.76 -11.87 17.57
N ILE A 113 -11.56 -11.27 18.44
CA ILE A 113 -11.54 -9.81 18.67
C ILE A 113 -10.81 -9.54 19.97
N LEU A 114 -9.74 -8.74 19.92
CA LEU A 114 -8.95 -8.37 21.08
C LEU A 114 -8.92 -6.86 21.28
N LYS A 115 -8.96 -6.41 22.53
CA LYS A 115 -8.64 -5.03 22.87
C LYS A 115 -7.12 -4.85 22.96
N VAL A 116 -6.62 -3.84 22.27
CA VAL A 116 -5.19 -3.53 22.16
C VAL A 116 -4.97 -2.09 22.57
N THR A 117 -4.13 -1.90 23.59
CA THR A 117 -3.81 -0.60 24.18
C THR A 117 -2.35 -0.25 23.90
N ASN A 118 -2.08 0.97 23.41
CA ASN A 118 -0.72 1.49 23.30
C ASN A 118 -0.29 2.16 24.61
N THR A 119 0.70 1.59 25.28
CA THR A 119 1.30 2.18 26.50
C THR A 119 2.64 2.87 26.22
N GLY A 120 3.00 3.02 24.94
CA GLY A 120 4.22 3.67 24.50
C GLY A 120 4.11 5.19 24.51
N ASP A 121 5.23 5.85 24.19
CA ASP A 121 5.37 7.31 24.05
C ASP A 121 5.39 7.76 22.58
N ARG A 122 5.23 6.80 21.65
CA ARG A 122 5.23 7.00 20.20
C ARG A 122 4.08 6.23 19.55
N PRO A 123 3.57 6.72 18.40
CA PRO A 123 2.54 6.02 17.67
C PRO A 123 3.07 4.71 17.10
N ILE A 124 2.22 3.68 17.12
CA ILE A 124 2.56 2.34 16.62
C ILE A 124 1.57 1.98 15.51
N GLN A 125 2.09 1.51 14.37
CA GLN A 125 1.28 1.10 13.23
C GLN A 125 1.60 -0.34 12.85
N VAL A 126 0.58 -1.19 12.77
CA VAL A 126 0.71 -2.64 12.51
C VAL A 126 0.03 -2.98 11.19
N GLY A 127 0.78 -3.57 10.26
CA GLY A 127 0.29 -3.97 8.94
C GLY A 127 -0.51 -5.27 8.95
N SER A 128 -1.39 -5.43 7.95
CA SER A 128 -2.30 -6.57 7.75
C SER A 128 -1.70 -7.96 8.01
N HIS A 129 -0.48 -8.22 7.49
CA HIS A 129 0.16 -9.53 7.49
C HIS A 129 1.25 -9.71 8.54
N TYR A 130 1.42 -8.74 9.43
CA TYR A 130 2.40 -8.85 10.50
C TYR A 130 1.91 -9.87 11.56
N PRO A 131 2.72 -10.86 11.98
CA PRO A 131 2.34 -11.80 13.03
C PRO A 131 2.01 -11.05 14.33
N PHE A 132 0.77 -11.10 14.80
CA PHE A 132 0.30 -10.12 15.78
C PHE A 132 0.95 -10.30 17.16
N ILE A 133 1.38 -11.52 17.51
CA ILE A 133 2.17 -11.77 18.72
C ILE A 133 3.56 -11.11 18.71
N GLU A 134 4.12 -10.80 17.53
CA GLU A 134 5.46 -10.22 17.36
C GLU A 134 5.47 -8.69 17.42
N VAL A 135 4.30 -8.05 17.60
CA VAL A 135 4.18 -6.59 17.54
C VAL A 135 4.89 -5.95 18.73
N ASN A 136 5.18 -4.66 18.59
CA ASN A 136 5.89 -3.84 19.55
C ASN A 136 5.47 -4.15 21.02
N PRO A 137 6.44 -4.29 21.95
CA PRO A 137 6.17 -4.63 23.35
C PRO A 137 5.28 -3.62 24.09
N TYR A 138 5.20 -2.37 23.62
CA TYR A 138 4.32 -1.34 24.19
C TYR A 138 2.84 -1.49 23.80
N LEU A 139 2.51 -2.45 22.94
CA LEU A 139 1.11 -2.85 22.74
C LEU A 139 0.74 -3.94 23.75
N VAL A 140 -0.24 -3.65 24.59
CA VAL A 140 -0.75 -4.54 25.63
C VAL A 140 -2.07 -5.15 25.16
N PHE A 141 -2.12 -6.48 25.11
CA PHE A 141 -3.29 -7.29 24.71
C PHE A 141 -3.06 -8.77 25.06
N ASP A 142 -4.04 -9.62 24.75
CA ASP A 142 -3.90 -11.06 24.94
C ASP A 142 -3.01 -11.70 23.86
N ARG A 143 -1.69 -11.68 24.09
CA ARG A 143 -0.69 -12.31 23.22
C ARG A 143 -0.88 -13.81 23.06
N ARG A 144 -1.47 -14.49 24.04
CA ARG A 144 -1.77 -15.93 23.96
C ARG A 144 -2.79 -16.19 22.87
N LYS A 145 -3.87 -15.39 22.83
CA LYS A 145 -4.91 -15.46 21.80
C LYS A 145 -4.46 -14.94 20.43
N ALA A 146 -3.45 -14.06 20.40
CA ALA A 146 -2.85 -13.56 19.17
C ALA A 146 -1.81 -14.50 18.52
N TYR A 147 -1.42 -15.59 19.18
CA TYR A 147 -0.45 -16.55 18.64
C TYR A 147 -1.00 -17.21 17.36
N GLY A 148 -0.24 -17.13 16.27
CA GLY A 148 -0.68 -17.64 14.96
C GLY A 148 -1.74 -16.76 14.27
N MET A 149 -1.95 -15.53 14.73
CA MET A 149 -2.94 -14.61 14.18
C MET A 149 -2.29 -13.38 13.52
N ARG A 150 -3.01 -12.74 12.60
CA ARG A 150 -2.69 -11.46 11.96
C ARG A 150 -3.95 -10.58 11.89
N LEU A 151 -3.83 -9.31 11.51
CA LEU A 151 -5.00 -8.42 11.40
C LEU A 151 -5.95 -8.88 10.28
N ASN A 152 -7.26 -8.92 10.57
CA ASN A 152 -8.30 -9.15 9.57
C ASN A 152 -8.71 -7.83 8.91
N ILE A 153 -7.82 -7.27 8.08
CA ILE A 153 -8.02 -6.02 7.32
C ILE A 153 -7.58 -6.21 5.86
N PRO A 154 -7.95 -5.30 4.93
CA PRO A 154 -7.50 -5.39 3.55
C PRO A 154 -5.98 -5.51 3.44
N ALA A 155 -5.51 -6.41 2.58
CA ALA A 155 -4.10 -6.67 2.35
C ALA A 155 -3.31 -5.36 2.05
N GLY A 156 -2.19 -5.18 2.72
CA GLY A 156 -1.36 -3.97 2.58
C GLY A 156 -1.83 -2.74 3.37
N THR A 157 -2.98 -2.79 4.05
CA THR A 157 -3.39 -1.75 5.00
C THR A 157 -2.81 -1.98 6.40
N ALA A 158 -3.02 -1.04 7.31
CA ALA A 158 -2.53 -1.09 8.67
C ALA A 158 -3.48 -0.43 9.66
N ILE A 159 -3.41 -0.83 10.94
CA ILE A 159 -4.06 -0.13 12.05
C ILE A 159 -3.01 0.67 12.81
N ARG A 160 -3.34 1.94 13.07
CA ARG A 160 -2.52 2.88 13.83
C ARG A 160 -3.09 3.06 15.24
N PHE A 161 -2.19 3.03 16.22
CA PHE A 161 -2.43 3.27 17.64
C PHE A 161 -1.68 4.53 18.06
N GLU A 162 -2.41 5.56 18.46
CA GLU A 162 -1.83 6.83 18.91
C GLU A 162 -1.35 6.76 20.37
N VAL A 163 -0.59 7.79 20.77
CA VAL A 163 -0.09 7.97 22.14
C VAL A 163 -1.17 8.63 23.00
N GLY A 164 -1.15 8.35 24.30
CA GLY A 164 -2.01 9.04 25.26
C GLY A 164 -1.56 10.50 25.46
N PRO A 165 -2.40 11.34 26.09
CA PRO A 165 -1.97 12.67 26.49
C PRO A 165 -0.84 12.59 27.54
N PHE A 166 0.05 13.58 27.51
CA PHE A 166 1.03 13.78 28.56
C PHE A 166 0.47 14.76 29.60
N ASP A 167 0.23 14.29 30.81
CA ASP A 167 -0.17 15.14 31.91
C ASP A 167 1.06 15.76 32.57
N LEU A 168 1.07 17.09 32.67
CA LEU A 168 2.11 17.81 33.41
C LEU A 168 1.78 17.79 34.91
N ILE A 169 2.63 17.13 35.68
CA ILE A 169 2.59 17.16 37.14
C ILE A 169 3.69 18.11 37.62
N GLU A 170 3.30 19.23 38.21
CA GLU A 170 4.23 20.16 38.87
C GLU A 170 4.29 19.88 40.37
N ILE A 171 5.47 19.55 40.88
CA ILE A 171 5.73 19.47 42.32
C ILE A 171 6.58 20.67 42.73
N LYS A 172 6.04 21.50 43.62
CA LYS A 172 6.75 22.62 44.23
C LYS A 172 7.31 22.21 45.58
N PHE A 173 8.58 22.48 45.83
CA PHE A 173 9.16 22.33 47.17
C PHE A 173 10.09 23.49 47.51
N ALA A 174 10.16 23.80 48.81
CA ALA A 174 11.06 24.78 49.38
C ALA A 174 12.12 24.05 50.21
N VAL A 175 13.40 24.32 49.97
CA VAL A 175 14.50 23.77 50.77
C VAL A 175 14.79 24.74 51.91
N TYR A 176 14.69 24.26 53.16
CA TYR A 176 14.99 25.05 54.35
C TYR A 176 16.35 24.67 54.93
N LEU A 177 17.35 25.55 54.75
CA LEU A 177 18.68 25.39 55.34
C LEU A 177 18.74 26.03 56.73
N ARG A 178 18.58 25.17 57.75
CA ARG A 178 18.48 25.55 59.17
C ARG A 178 19.69 26.33 59.71
N THR A 179 20.85 26.22 59.06
CA THR A 179 22.12 26.75 59.58
C THR A 179 22.37 28.23 59.27
N PHE A 180 21.67 28.82 58.29
CA PHE A 180 21.94 30.19 57.82
C PHE A 180 20.72 31.13 57.84
N GLY A 181 19.56 30.69 58.36
CA GLY A 181 18.37 31.55 58.46
C GLY A 181 17.80 32.05 57.13
N TYR A 182 18.15 31.40 56.01
CA TYR A 182 17.76 31.81 54.67
C TYR A 182 16.88 30.73 54.01
N VAL A 183 15.76 31.14 53.43
CA VAL A 183 14.93 30.27 52.59
C VAL A 183 15.46 30.37 51.17
N SER A 184 16.00 29.29 50.61
CA SER A 184 16.26 29.25 49.16
C SER A 184 14.93 29.21 48.41
N GLY A 185 14.84 29.91 47.27
CA GLY A 185 13.59 30.11 46.51
C GLY A 185 12.81 28.83 46.17
N GLU A 186 11.56 29.01 45.71
CA GLU A 186 10.72 27.88 45.28
C GLU A 186 11.35 27.13 44.10
N TYR A 187 11.54 25.82 44.26
CA TYR A 187 11.93 24.94 43.16
C TYR A 187 10.69 24.25 42.61
N VAL A 188 10.52 24.30 41.29
CA VAL A 188 9.45 23.59 40.56
C VAL A 188 10.08 22.43 39.79
N VAL A 189 9.69 21.20 40.12
CA VAL A 189 10.03 20.02 39.30
C VAL A 189 8.80 19.64 38.48
N ARG A 190 8.99 19.59 37.17
CA ARG A 190 7.98 19.19 36.19
C ARG A 190 8.18 17.71 35.84
N PHE A 191 7.18 16.89 36.11
CA PHE A 191 7.10 15.50 35.65
C PHE A 191 6.05 15.41 34.54
N TYR A 192 6.32 14.61 33.53
CA TYR A 192 5.31 14.23 32.53
C TYR A 192 4.83 12.82 32.86
N LYS A 193 3.55 12.68 33.21
CA LYS A 193 2.91 11.38 33.39
C LYS A 193 2.32 10.97 32.04
N ASN A 194 2.73 9.81 31.54
CA ASN A 194 2.17 9.23 30.32
C ASN A 194 0.86 8.52 30.69
N GLU A 195 -0.27 9.01 30.20
CA GLU A 195 -1.53 8.27 30.30
C GLU A 195 -1.56 7.15 29.25
N PRO A 196 -2.28 6.04 29.49
CA PRO A 196 -2.46 4.99 28.48
C PRO A 196 -3.00 5.60 27.18
N GLY A 197 -2.37 5.23 26.07
CA GLY A 197 -2.77 5.70 24.75
C GLY A 197 -4.00 5.00 24.21
N ASP A 198 -4.14 5.12 22.90
CA ASP A 198 -5.30 4.64 22.16
C ASP A 198 -5.56 3.15 22.43
N THR A 199 -6.82 2.81 22.72
CA THR A 199 -7.28 1.44 22.91
C THR A 199 -8.30 1.10 21.84
N LYS A 200 -7.97 0.14 20.98
CA LYS A 200 -8.86 -0.32 19.90
C LYS A 200 -9.19 -1.78 20.03
N SER A 201 -10.43 -2.13 19.71
CA SER A 201 -10.79 -3.52 19.44
C SER A 201 -10.39 -3.85 18.00
N VAL A 202 -9.57 -4.89 17.83
CA VAL A 202 -9.13 -5.35 16.51
C VAL A 202 -9.55 -6.79 16.28
N THR A 203 -10.03 -7.07 15.07
CA THR A 203 -10.30 -8.44 14.64
C THR A 203 -9.02 -9.05 14.08
N LEU A 204 -8.60 -10.16 14.68
CA LEU A 204 -7.49 -10.97 14.19
C LEU A 204 -8.02 -12.22 13.49
N VAL A 205 -7.27 -12.68 12.51
CA VAL A 205 -7.54 -13.89 11.73
C VAL A 205 -6.31 -14.81 11.76
N LYS A 206 -6.54 -16.11 11.81
CA LYS A 206 -5.48 -17.11 11.79
C LYS A 206 -4.69 -17.03 10.48
N ILE A 207 -3.37 -17.20 10.55
CA ILE A 207 -2.54 -17.36 9.34
C ILE A 207 -2.94 -18.64 8.58
N GLY A 208 -2.84 -18.60 7.25
CA GLY A 208 -3.08 -19.76 6.39
C GLY A 208 -1.83 -20.61 6.20
N GLY A 209 -1.83 -21.43 5.15
CA GLY A 209 -0.67 -22.21 4.72
C GLY A 209 -0.19 -23.21 5.77
N ARG A 210 1.14 -23.34 5.90
CA ARG A 210 1.79 -24.25 6.85
C ARG A 210 1.72 -23.79 8.31
N GLN A 211 1.22 -22.57 8.55
CA GLN A 211 1.11 -21.94 9.87
C GLN A 211 2.45 -21.86 10.60
N VAL A 212 3.46 -21.31 9.93
CA VAL A 212 4.81 -21.10 10.47
C VAL A 212 5.06 -19.61 10.63
N ILE A 213 5.40 -19.17 11.84
CA ILE A 213 5.77 -17.78 12.11
C ILE A 213 7.28 -17.65 11.96
N ARG A 214 7.74 -16.60 11.28
CA ARG A 214 9.16 -16.25 11.14
C ARG A 214 9.36 -14.76 11.28
N GLY A 215 10.55 -14.36 11.70
CA GLY A 215 10.96 -12.95 11.75
C GLY A 215 10.33 -12.17 12.91
N GLY A 216 10.02 -10.89 12.69
CA GLY A 216 9.50 -10.01 13.74
C GLY A 216 10.49 -9.81 14.88
N SER A 217 10.06 -10.09 16.11
CA SER A 217 10.93 -10.06 17.30
C SER A 217 11.46 -11.45 17.68
N SER A 218 11.18 -12.48 16.89
CA SER A 218 11.52 -13.88 17.18
C SER A 218 10.99 -14.34 18.55
N ILE A 219 9.76 -13.94 18.91
CA ILE A 219 9.09 -14.41 20.12
C ILE A 219 8.48 -15.81 19.88
N ALA A 220 7.91 -16.02 18.70
CA ALA A 220 7.10 -17.16 18.33
C ALA A 220 7.62 -17.86 17.07
N ASP A 221 8.92 -17.73 16.76
CA ASP A 221 9.54 -18.31 15.56
C ASP A 221 9.36 -19.84 15.52
N GLY A 222 8.85 -20.35 14.39
CA GLY A 222 8.61 -21.76 14.18
C GLY A 222 7.16 -22.11 13.82
N PRO A 223 6.86 -23.41 13.64
CA PRO A 223 5.52 -23.88 13.38
C PRO A 223 4.60 -23.62 14.57
N PHE A 224 3.32 -23.40 14.29
CA PHE A 224 2.30 -23.28 15.32
C PHE A 224 2.20 -24.59 16.14
N ASP A 225 2.50 -24.50 17.44
CA ASP A 225 2.47 -25.65 18.36
C ASP A 225 1.81 -25.27 19.69
N HIS A 226 0.66 -25.89 19.96
CA HIS A 226 -0.08 -25.70 21.22
C HIS A 226 0.70 -26.21 22.45
N GLY A 227 1.60 -27.18 22.30
CA GLY A 227 2.40 -27.72 23.39
C GLY A 227 3.42 -26.73 23.97
N ASN A 228 3.85 -25.76 23.17
CA ASN A 228 4.90 -24.80 23.54
C ASN A 228 4.36 -23.45 24.04
N ILE A 229 3.04 -23.30 24.18
CA ILE A 229 2.44 -22.01 24.55
C ILE A 229 2.93 -21.49 25.91
N ARG A 230 3.25 -22.39 26.85
CA ARG A 230 3.82 -22.00 28.15
C ARG A 230 5.20 -21.36 27.99
N ILE A 231 6.10 -22.01 27.25
CA ILE A 231 7.46 -21.52 26.98
C ILE A 231 7.41 -20.19 26.22
N LEU A 232 6.49 -20.08 25.26
CA LEU A 232 6.23 -18.86 24.51
C LEU A 232 5.81 -17.70 25.42
N MET A 233 4.88 -17.93 26.35
CA MET A 233 4.42 -16.89 27.28
C MET A 233 5.49 -16.54 28.33
N GLU A 234 6.33 -17.50 28.73
CA GLU A 234 7.53 -17.22 29.54
C GLU A 234 8.49 -16.29 28.77
N ALA A 235 8.69 -16.50 27.47
CA ALA A 235 9.52 -15.61 26.64
C ALA A 235 8.90 -14.21 26.47
N VAL A 236 7.59 -14.12 26.28
CA VAL A 236 6.84 -12.83 26.25
C VAL A 236 7.09 -12.05 27.55
N GLN A 237 6.94 -12.71 28.69
CA GLN A 237 7.15 -12.10 30.00
C GLN A 237 8.62 -11.70 30.22
N ALA A 238 9.55 -12.62 29.97
CA ALA A 238 10.98 -12.41 30.17
C ALA A 238 11.54 -11.26 29.31
N ARG A 239 10.98 -11.05 28.11
CA ARG A 239 11.39 -9.99 27.19
C ARG A 239 10.57 -8.70 27.32
N GLY A 240 9.66 -8.63 28.29
CA GLY A 240 8.87 -7.44 28.59
C GLY A 240 7.85 -7.06 27.51
N PHE A 241 7.31 -8.04 26.79
CA PHE A 241 6.25 -7.80 25.80
C PHE A 241 4.90 -7.66 26.51
N GLY A 242 4.23 -6.53 26.30
CA GLY A 242 2.96 -6.19 26.94
C GLY A 242 1.90 -7.28 26.75
N HIS A 243 1.41 -7.83 27.85
CA HIS A 243 0.43 -8.90 27.87
C HIS A 243 -0.64 -8.65 28.93
N SER A 244 -1.90 -8.83 28.55
CA SER A 244 -3.05 -8.85 29.46
C SER A 244 -4.02 -9.92 28.98
N GLU A 245 -4.38 -10.87 29.84
CA GLU A 245 -5.32 -11.94 29.48
C GLU A 245 -6.74 -11.37 29.29
N GLU A 246 -7.43 -11.79 28.23
CA GLU A 246 -8.80 -11.36 27.92
C GLU A 246 -9.73 -12.58 27.80
N THR A 247 -10.21 -13.07 28.95
CA THR A 247 -11.05 -14.29 29.03
C THR A 247 -12.36 -14.14 28.28
N SER A 248 -12.93 -12.92 28.22
CA SER A 248 -14.18 -12.59 27.52
C SER A 248 -14.01 -12.26 26.03
N ALA A 249 -12.83 -12.44 25.43
CA ALA A 249 -12.63 -12.15 24.01
C ALA A 249 -13.50 -13.06 23.13
N SER A 250 -14.23 -12.46 22.19
CA SER A 250 -15.06 -13.19 21.23
C SER A 250 -14.19 -13.95 20.24
N GLU A 251 -14.42 -15.26 20.12
CA GLU A 251 -13.72 -16.17 19.20
C GLU A 251 -14.73 -16.85 18.26
N GLY A 252 -14.34 -17.11 17.03
CA GLY A 252 -15.20 -17.75 16.05
C GLY A 252 -14.54 -17.99 14.70
N ALA A 253 -15.33 -18.00 13.64
CA ALA A 253 -14.87 -18.12 12.25
C ALA A 253 -15.44 -17.00 11.40
N ILE A 254 -14.69 -16.60 10.37
CA ILE A 254 -15.11 -15.58 9.40
C ILE A 254 -16.09 -16.22 8.43
N GLN A 255 -17.35 -15.82 8.52
CA GLN A 255 -18.45 -16.27 7.65
C GLN A 255 -19.39 -15.10 7.38
N GLU A 256 -20.19 -15.19 6.32
CA GLU A 256 -21.15 -14.15 5.98
C GLU A 256 -22.08 -13.83 7.17
N GLY A 257 -22.24 -12.54 7.48
CA GLY A 257 -23.03 -12.07 8.63
C GLY A 257 -22.39 -12.26 10.01
N SER A 258 -21.19 -12.85 10.12
CA SER A 258 -20.48 -12.98 11.39
C SER A 258 -19.95 -11.63 11.92
N ALA A 259 -19.81 -11.50 13.24
CA ALA A 259 -19.19 -10.32 13.86
C ALA A 259 -17.69 -10.15 13.52
N PHE A 260 -17.07 -11.17 12.92
CA PHE A 260 -15.66 -11.18 12.53
C PHE A 260 -15.46 -10.79 11.06
N THR A 261 -16.54 -10.62 10.30
CA THR A 261 -16.49 -10.36 8.87
C THR A 261 -15.84 -9.02 8.59
N ASN A 262 -14.88 -9.05 7.65
CA ASN A 262 -14.39 -7.83 7.02
C ASN A 262 -14.64 -7.95 5.52
N SER A 263 -15.26 -6.92 4.95
CA SER A 263 -15.62 -6.88 3.55
C SER A 263 -15.21 -5.54 2.94
N ILE A 264 -14.81 -5.58 1.68
CA ILE A 264 -14.43 -4.40 0.89
C ILE A 264 -15.34 -4.28 -0.32
N SER A 265 -15.74 -3.06 -0.71
CA SER A 265 -16.52 -2.89 -1.94
C SER A 265 -15.68 -3.28 -3.15
N ARG A 266 -16.31 -3.73 -4.24
CA ARG A 266 -15.58 -4.12 -5.46
C ARG A 266 -14.80 -2.94 -6.06
N GLU A 267 -15.33 -1.73 -5.98
CA GLU A 267 -14.64 -0.52 -6.44
C GLU A 267 -13.38 -0.24 -5.61
N ALA A 268 -13.49 -0.33 -4.28
CA ALA A 268 -12.34 -0.16 -3.39
C ALA A 268 -11.30 -1.29 -3.59
N TYR A 269 -11.76 -2.52 -3.83
CA TYR A 269 -10.89 -3.65 -4.17
C TYR A 269 -10.15 -3.40 -5.48
N ALA A 270 -10.86 -2.99 -6.53
CA ALA A 270 -10.28 -2.72 -7.84
C ALA A 270 -9.25 -1.58 -7.81
N ASN A 271 -9.53 -0.52 -7.05
CA ASN A 271 -8.59 0.59 -6.83
C ASN A 271 -7.32 0.16 -6.09
N MET A 272 -7.40 -0.86 -5.22
CA MET A 272 -6.26 -1.33 -4.44
C MET A 272 -5.46 -2.42 -5.15
N TYR A 273 -6.12 -3.37 -5.81
CA TYR A 273 -5.53 -4.63 -6.28
C TYR A 273 -5.76 -4.91 -7.76
N GLY A 274 -6.47 -4.03 -8.47
CA GLY A 274 -6.99 -4.30 -9.80
C GLY A 274 -8.34 -5.05 -9.78
N PRO A 275 -9.10 -4.99 -10.88
CA PRO A 275 -10.43 -5.59 -10.98
C PRO A 275 -10.39 -7.10 -10.79
N THR A 276 -11.46 -7.71 -10.29
CA THR A 276 -11.53 -9.17 -10.06
C THR A 276 -12.63 -9.81 -10.90
N THR A 277 -12.86 -11.11 -10.71
CA THR A 277 -13.80 -11.93 -11.47
C THR A 277 -15.14 -11.23 -11.64
N GLY A 278 -15.54 -11.06 -12.90
CA GLY A 278 -16.79 -10.44 -13.33
C GLY A 278 -16.76 -8.92 -13.52
N ASP A 279 -15.71 -8.24 -13.06
CA ASP A 279 -15.50 -6.82 -13.35
C ASP A 279 -15.00 -6.65 -14.79
N LYS A 280 -15.21 -5.47 -15.38
CA LYS A 280 -14.81 -5.16 -16.76
C LYS A 280 -13.87 -3.97 -16.82
N VAL A 281 -12.96 -4.00 -17.79
CA VAL A 281 -12.03 -2.91 -18.09
C VAL A 281 -12.20 -2.47 -19.52
N ARG A 282 -12.37 -1.16 -19.76
CA ARG A 282 -12.32 -0.59 -21.11
C ARG A 282 -10.89 -0.62 -21.65
N LEU A 283 -10.69 -1.09 -22.87
CA LEU A 283 -9.38 -1.13 -23.50
C LEU A 283 -9.05 0.24 -24.11
N GLY A 284 -8.30 1.06 -23.37
CA GLY A 284 -7.96 2.42 -23.81
C GLY A 284 -9.22 3.28 -24.00
N ASP A 285 -9.26 4.04 -25.09
CA ASP A 285 -10.36 4.88 -25.56
C ASP A 285 -11.25 4.16 -26.59
N THR A 286 -11.26 2.83 -26.56
CA THR A 286 -12.10 2.02 -27.47
C THR A 286 -13.46 1.69 -26.85
N ASP A 287 -14.35 1.15 -27.67
CA ASP A 287 -15.64 0.57 -27.22
C ASP A 287 -15.51 -0.89 -26.73
N LEU A 288 -14.28 -1.41 -26.59
CA LEU A 288 -14.03 -2.79 -26.17
C LEU A 288 -13.91 -2.88 -24.64
N PHE A 289 -14.61 -3.86 -24.08
CA PHE A 289 -14.57 -4.19 -22.65
C PHE A 289 -14.08 -5.62 -22.41
N ALA A 290 -13.03 -5.75 -21.62
CA ALA A 290 -12.48 -7.03 -21.17
C ALA A 290 -13.11 -7.40 -19.81
N GLU A 291 -13.90 -8.47 -19.75
CA GLU A 291 -14.40 -9.03 -18.48
C GLU A 291 -13.37 -9.98 -17.88
N ILE A 292 -13.10 -9.86 -16.58
CA ILE A 292 -12.22 -10.80 -15.87
C ILE A 292 -12.96 -12.13 -15.68
N GLU A 293 -12.55 -13.16 -16.41
CA GLU A 293 -13.18 -14.48 -16.41
C GLU A 293 -12.84 -15.28 -15.14
N ARG A 294 -11.65 -15.05 -14.58
CA ARG A 294 -11.15 -15.76 -13.39
C ARG A 294 -10.13 -14.93 -12.63
N ASP A 295 -10.15 -15.01 -11.30
CA ASP A 295 -9.09 -14.52 -10.41
C ASP A 295 -8.48 -15.68 -9.62
N PHE A 296 -7.16 -15.73 -9.53
CA PHE A 296 -6.41 -16.72 -8.76
C PHE A 296 -6.13 -16.27 -7.32
N ALA A 297 -6.48 -15.04 -6.95
CA ALA A 297 -6.32 -14.53 -5.61
C ALA A 297 -7.16 -15.30 -4.57
N VAL A 298 -6.63 -15.35 -3.35
CA VAL A 298 -7.41 -15.67 -2.15
C VAL A 298 -7.64 -14.35 -1.44
N TYR A 299 -8.91 -13.88 -1.41
CA TYR A 299 -9.22 -12.52 -0.98
C TYR A 299 -8.77 -12.24 0.45
N GLY A 300 -7.90 -11.24 0.61
CA GLY A 300 -7.24 -10.89 1.87
C GLY A 300 -5.78 -11.33 1.99
N ASP A 301 -5.27 -12.14 1.05
CA ASP A 301 -3.87 -12.56 0.92
C ASP A 301 -3.22 -12.01 -0.38
N GLU A 302 -3.66 -10.86 -0.89
CA GLU A 302 -3.08 -10.22 -2.08
C GLU A 302 -1.60 -9.82 -1.85
N CYS A 303 -0.76 -10.06 -2.86
CA CYS A 303 0.67 -9.74 -2.79
C CYS A 303 0.92 -8.25 -3.10
N ILE A 304 1.02 -7.42 -2.06
CA ILE A 304 1.31 -5.98 -2.21
C ILE A 304 2.64 -5.61 -1.58
N PHE A 305 3.51 -4.99 -2.39
CA PHE A 305 4.80 -4.45 -1.99
C PHE A 305 4.71 -3.00 -1.47
N GLY A 306 5.56 -2.67 -0.51
CA GLY A 306 5.80 -1.32 0.01
C GLY A 306 5.83 -1.24 1.55
N GLY A 307 6.10 -0.04 2.08
CA GLY A 307 6.26 0.18 3.51
C GLY A 307 5.03 -0.25 4.31
N GLY A 308 5.21 -1.18 5.27
CA GLY A 308 4.13 -1.68 6.13
C GLY A 308 3.15 -2.65 5.45
N LYS A 309 3.39 -3.07 4.21
CA LYS A 309 2.48 -3.92 3.42
C LYS A 309 2.79 -5.41 3.59
N VAL A 310 2.40 -6.23 2.60
CA VAL A 310 2.35 -7.70 2.67
C VAL A 310 3.70 -8.35 2.40
N LEU A 311 4.37 -7.94 1.33
CA LEU A 311 5.66 -8.52 0.92
C LEU A 311 6.80 -8.00 1.79
N ARG A 312 6.93 -8.59 2.97
CA ARG A 312 7.98 -8.36 3.96
C ARG A 312 8.40 -9.68 4.59
N ASP A 313 9.61 -9.71 5.14
CA ASP A 313 10.21 -10.92 5.72
C ASP A 313 9.29 -11.63 6.73
N GLY A 314 9.14 -12.94 6.59
CA GLY A 314 8.27 -13.79 7.40
C GLY A 314 6.76 -13.59 7.16
N MET A 315 6.37 -12.64 6.31
CA MET A 315 4.99 -12.32 5.96
C MET A 315 4.68 -12.87 4.57
N GLY A 316 4.31 -12.04 3.59
CA GLY A 316 4.14 -12.48 2.20
C GLY A 316 5.45 -12.82 1.48
N GLN A 317 6.59 -12.39 2.03
CA GLN A 317 7.92 -12.83 1.61
C GLN A 317 8.38 -13.98 2.51
N ALA A 318 8.55 -15.16 1.95
CA ALA A 318 8.97 -16.35 2.67
C ALA A 318 10.41 -16.23 3.18
N CYS A 319 10.62 -16.70 4.41
CA CYS A 319 11.93 -16.75 5.06
C CYS A 319 12.46 -18.19 5.05
N GLY A 320 13.79 -18.36 5.05
CA GLY A 320 14.43 -19.68 5.12
C GLY A 320 14.26 -20.56 3.87
N CYS A 321 13.85 -19.99 2.74
CA CYS A 321 13.76 -20.69 1.46
C CYS A 321 15.09 -20.60 0.69
N LEU A 322 15.52 -21.70 0.08
CA LEU A 322 16.70 -21.67 -0.79
C LEU A 322 16.39 -20.83 -2.05
N PRO A 323 17.34 -19.99 -2.52
CA PRO A 323 17.12 -19.15 -3.70
C PRO A 323 16.65 -19.93 -4.94
N ALA A 324 17.11 -21.18 -5.11
CA ALA A 324 16.71 -22.06 -6.21
C ALA A 324 15.19 -22.36 -6.27
N TYR A 325 14.48 -22.23 -5.14
CA TYR A 325 13.03 -22.43 -5.07
C TYR A 325 12.24 -21.11 -5.08
N CYS A 326 12.92 -19.98 -4.97
CA CYS A 326 12.30 -18.66 -5.02
C CYS A 326 12.10 -18.22 -6.48
N LEU A 327 11.20 -17.27 -6.69
CA LEU A 327 11.09 -16.56 -7.96
C LEU A 327 12.23 -15.55 -8.08
N ASP A 328 12.70 -15.28 -9.30
CA ASP A 328 13.62 -14.16 -9.53
C ASP A 328 12.82 -12.86 -9.49
N THR A 329 11.67 -12.87 -10.17
CA THR A 329 10.76 -11.74 -10.26
C THR A 329 9.31 -12.22 -10.15
N VAL A 330 8.46 -11.42 -9.52
CA VAL A 330 7.01 -11.59 -9.52
C VAL A 330 6.31 -10.30 -9.98
N ILE A 331 5.36 -10.41 -10.90
CA ILE A 331 4.42 -9.32 -11.23
C ILE A 331 3.14 -9.62 -10.47
N THR A 332 2.77 -8.79 -9.50
CA THR A 332 1.66 -9.10 -8.59
C THR A 332 0.33 -8.53 -9.06
N ASN A 333 -0.76 -9.28 -8.89
CA ASN A 333 -2.13 -8.87 -9.18
C ASN A 333 -2.33 -8.32 -10.61
N ALA A 334 -1.70 -8.94 -11.61
CA ALA A 334 -1.81 -8.52 -13.00
C ALA A 334 -3.15 -8.94 -13.60
N VAL A 335 -3.78 -8.04 -14.37
CA VAL A 335 -4.81 -8.41 -15.35
C VAL A 335 -4.10 -8.88 -16.61
N ILE A 336 -4.30 -10.13 -16.97
CA ILE A 336 -3.68 -10.79 -18.11
C ILE A 336 -4.73 -10.91 -19.21
N ILE A 337 -4.43 -10.31 -20.37
CA ILE A 337 -5.22 -10.47 -21.59
C ILE A 337 -4.39 -11.29 -22.56
N ASP A 338 -4.84 -12.50 -22.83
CA ASP A 338 -4.20 -13.42 -23.75
C ASP A 338 -5.26 -14.15 -24.58
N TYR A 339 -4.86 -14.75 -25.70
CA TYR A 339 -5.77 -15.55 -26.52
C TYR A 339 -6.35 -16.76 -25.76
N THR A 340 -5.68 -17.21 -24.69
CA THR A 340 -6.15 -18.29 -23.80
C THR A 340 -7.23 -17.84 -22.81
N GLY A 341 -7.45 -16.54 -22.64
CA GLY A 341 -8.48 -15.98 -21.76
C GLY A 341 -8.07 -14.67 -21.10
N ILE A 342 -9.00 -14.11 -20.32
CA ILE A 342 -8.81 -12.86 -19.59
C ILE A 342 -8.92 -13.16 -18.09
N PHE A 343 -7.80 -13.10 -17.38
CA PHE A 343 -7.76 -13.51 -15.97
C PHE A 343 -6.82 -12.64 -15.13
N LYS A 344 -7.01 -12.68 -13.81
CA LYS A 344 -6.19 -11.99 -12.83
C LYS A 344 -5.31 -12.97 -12.06
N ALA A 345 -4.00 -12.73 -12.07
CA ALA A 345 -3.03 -13.61 -11.41
C ALA A 345 -1.73 -12.87 -11.06
N ASP A 346 -0.93 -13.48 -10.20
CA ASP A 346 0.49 -13.18 -10.09
C ASP A 346 1.26 -13.95 -11.18
N ILE A 347 2.27 -13.29 -11.77
CA ILE A 347 3.15 -13.87 -12.81
C ILE A 347 4.51 -14.12 -12.19
N GLY A 348 4.91 -15.39 -12.09
CA GLY A 348 6.24 -15.77 -11.62
C GLY A 348 7.24 -15.90 -12.75
N ILE A 349 8.40 -15.28 -12.57
CA ILE A 349 9.52 -15.33 -13.52
C ILE A 349 10.75 -15.94 -12.84
N ARG A 350 11.39 -16.90 -13.50
CA ARG A 350 12.66 -17.49 -13.10
C ARG A 350 13.50 -17.82 -14.34
N GLY A 351 14.79 -17.48 -14.31
CA GLY A 351 15.70 -17.68 -15.43
C GLY A 351 15.26 -16.92 -16.69
N GLY A 352 14.56 -15.79 -16.54
CA GLY A 352 14.00 -15.02 -17.65
C GLY A 352 12.75 -15.62 -18.31
N LEU A 353 12.19 -16.71 -17.78
CA LEU A 353 11.00 -17.37 -18.30
C LEU A 353 9.82 -17.24 -17.33
N ILE A 354 8.60 -17.19 -17.87
CA ILE A 354 7.37 -17.32 -17.08
C ILE A 354 7.29 -18.77 -16.62
N VAL A 355 7.33 -18.98 -15.30
CA VAL A 355 7.28 -20.33 -14.70
C VAL A 355 5.93 -20.67 -14.12
N PHE A 356 5.09 -19.68 -13.79
CA PHE A 356 3.68 -19.91 -13.46
C PHE A 356 2.82 -18.64 -13.61
N LEU A 357 1.51 -18.86 -13.71
CA LEU A 357 0.45 -17.87 -13.56
C LEU A 357 -0.49 -18.37 -12.46
N GLY A 358 -0.68 -17.61 -11.38
CA GLY A 358 -1.55 -18.03 -10.28
C GLY A 358 -1.37 -17.21 -9.02
N LYS A 359 -1.48 -17.85 -7.85
CA LYS A 359 -1.25 -17.20 -6.55
C LYS A 359 0.20 -17.36 -6.09
N ALA A 360 0.90 -16.24 -5.94
CA ALA A 360 2.23 -16.18 -5.33
C ALA A 360 2.15 -15.94 -3.81
N GLY A 361 3.31 -15.93 -3.15
CA GLY A 361 3.46 -15.43 -1.80
C GLY A 361 4.32 -16.34 -0.93
N ASN A 362 3.91 -16.45 0.34
CA ASN A 362 4.58 -17.28 1.32
C ASN A 362 3.69 -18.46 1.74
N PRO A 363 4.07 -19.72 1.41
CA PRO A 363 3.29 -20.90 1.81
C PRO A 363 3.26 -21.14 3.33
N ASP A 364 4.07 -20.45 4.12
CA ASP A 364 4.03 -20.55 5.59
C ASP A 364 2.82 -19.87 6.22
N ILE A 365 2.28 -18.83 5.58
CA ILE A 365 1.20 -18.03 6.16
C ILE A 365 0.01 -17.79 5.20
N MET A 366 0.11 -18.21 3.94
CA MET A 366 -0.92 -18.03 2.91
C MET A 366 -1.35 -19.37 2.32
N ASP A 367 -2.66 -19.51 2.11
CA ASP A 367 -3.22 -20.67 1.40
C ASP A 367 -2.97 -20.55 -0.11
N GLY A 368 -2.99 -21.68 -0.83
CA GLY A 368 -2.93 -21.70 -2.30
C GLY A 368 -1.55 -21.42 -2.92
N VAL A 369 -0.50 -21.25 -2.12
CA VAL A 369 0.88 -21.04 -2.59
C VAL A 369 1.62 -22.39 -2.62
N SER A 370 2.04 -22.84 -3.80
CA SER A 370 2.84 -24.05 -3.97
C SER A 370 4.34 -23.76 -3.93
N HIS A 371 5.16 -24.82 -3.82
CA HIS A 371 6.62 -24.73 -3.62
C HIS A 371 7.37 -24.01 -4.76
N ASP A 372 6.77 -23.93 -5.95
CA ASP A 372 7.29 -23.26 -7.13
C ASP A 372 6.87 -21.79 -7.26
N LYS A 373 6.00 -21.29 -6.36
CA LYS A 373 5.38 -19.95 -6.42
C LYS A 373 5.82 -19.02 -5.29
N ILE A 374 7.00 -19.31 -4.72
CA ILE A 374 7.48 -18.65 -3.50
C ILE A 374 8.12 -17.30 -3.83
N ILE A 375 7.62 -16.24 -3.17
CA ILE A 375 8.32 -14.96 -3.11
C ILE A 375 9.30 -15.04 -1.94
N GLY A 376 10.59 -15.07 -2.22
CA GLY A 376 11.64 -15.14 -1.21
C GLY A 376 12.46 -13.85 -1.11
N VAL A 377 13.50 -13.88 -0.28
CA VAL A 377 14.40 -12.73 -0.07
C VAL A 377 15.14 -12.31 -1.36
N SER A 378 15.39 -13.25 -2.27
CA SER A 378 16.02 -13.00 -3.57
C SER A 378 15.05 -12.56 -4.66
N SER A 379 13.74 -12.46 -4.38
CA SER A 379 12.72 -12.12 -5.37
C SER A 379 12.53 -10.62 -5.49
N VAL A 380 12.50 -10.12 -6.72
CA VAL A 380 12.06 -8.76 -7.04
C VAL A 380 10.55 -8.76 -7.28
N SER A 381 9.84 -7.72 -6.83
CA SER A 381 8.41 -7.59 -7.08
C SER A 381 8.09 -6.34 -7.90
N PHE A 382 7.22 -6.51 -8.90
CA PHE A 382 6.65 -5.41 -9.68
C PHE A 382 5.13 -5.36 -9.46
N PRO A 383 4.56 -4.18 -9.14
CA PRO A 383 3.13 -4.04 -8.96
C PRO A 383 2.40 -4.08 -10.31
N GLY A 384 1.54 -5.08 -10.53
CA GLY A 384 0.61 -5.13 -11.66
C GLY A 384 -0.74 -4.45 -11.38
N ASN A 385 -1.06 -4.21 -10.10
CA ASN A 385 -2.30 -3.57 -9.66
C ASN A 385 -2.39 -2.05 -9.96
N SER A 386 -1.34 -1.43 -10.49
CA SER A 386 -1.30 0.01 -10.80
C SER A 386 -2.04 0.38 -12.10
N GLY A 387 -3.13 -0.33 -12.43
CA GLY A 387 -3.89 -0.13 -13.68
C GLY A 387 -3.19 -0.67 -14.93
N GLY A 388 -2.12 -1.45 -14.78
CA GLY A 388 -1.41 -2.06 -15.90
C GLY A 388 -2.08 -3.36 -16.35
N VAL A 389 -2.30 -3.50 -17.67
CA VAL A 389 -2.68 -4.77 -18.30
C VAL A 389 -1.41 -5.44 -18.83
N VAL A 390 -1.21 -6.71 -18.51
CA VAL A 390 -0.10 -7.51 -19.05
C VAL A 390 -0.61 -8.27 -20.26
N ILE A 391 0.04 -8.03 -21.40
CA ILE A 391 -0.28 -8.66 -22.69
C ILE A 391 1.00 -9.34 -23.18
N ASN A 392 0.86 -10.51 -23.80
CA ASN A 392 1.97 -11.14 -24.50
C ASN A 392 2.53 -10.18 -25.58
N HIS A 393 3.85 -10.15 -25.72
CA HIS A 393 4.49 -9.25 -26.67
C HIS A 393 4.02 -9.55 -28.09
N TRP A 394 3.79 -8.49 -28.88
CA TRP A 394 3.49 -8.58 -30.30
C TRP A 394 4.67 -9.23 -31.03
N ALA A 395 4.48 -10.40 -31.63
CA ALA A 395 5.45 -10.97 -32.55
C ALA A 395 5.20 -10.34 -33.93
N ASP A 396 5.88 -9.22 -34.22
CA ASP A 396 5.81 -8.61 -35.55
C ASP A 396 6.67 -9.42 -36.53
N THR A 397 6.03 -10.32 -37.27
CA THR A 397 6.69 -11.16 -38.29
C THR A 397 6.90 -10.45 -39.63
N LEU A 398 6.54 -9.16 -39.76
CA LEU A 398 6.62 -8.36 -40.99
C LEU A 398 7.49 -7.10 -40.83
N GLY A 399 8.48 -7.13 -39.95
CA GLY A 399 9.46 -6.06 -39.80
C GLY A 399 10.38 -5.92 -41.03
N PHE A 400 10.08 -4.99 -41.94
CA PHE A 400 11.06 -4.51 -42.91
C PHE A 400 12.09 -3.63 -42.18
N LEU A 401 13.30 -4.16 -41.98
CA LEU A 401 14.46 -3.37 -41.53
C LEU A 401 14.85 -2.38 -42.62
N PHE A 402 14.34 -1.15 -42.54
CA PHE A 402 14.95 -0.02 -43.23
C PHE A 402 16.19 0.42 -42.45
N PHE A 403 17.36 -0.06 -42.86
CA PHE A 403 18.61 0.61 -42.54
C PHE A 403 18.61 1.98 -43.23
N LYS A 404 18.72 3.06 -42.45
CA LYS A 404 19.11 4.39 -42.95
C LYS A 404 20.35 4.85 -42.22
#